data_AF-A0A2S7R2E9-F1
#
_entry.id   AF-A0A2S7R2E9-F1
#
_cell.length_a   1.000
_cell.length_b   1.000
_cell.length_c   1.000
_cell.angle_alpha   90.00
_cell.angle_beta   90.00
_cell.angle_gamma   90.00
#
_symmetry.space_group_name_H-M   'P 1'
#
loop_
_entity.id
_entity.type
_entity.pdbx_description
1 polymer ?
#
loop_
_entity_poly.entity_id
_entity_poly.type
_entity_poly.pdbx_seq_one_letter_code
_entity_poly.pdbx_strand_id
1 'polypeptide(L)'
;MPEPPEPHYDKHRQLAAPTTQLLRTTYTFRRSSNPTFREQHGMELLIKISQSLRPYLQCVRSSLTAALCLSNFASQTSERHNVPEIEAKTSPEVLLNPLTVARNENERVLIEPSINSVRISIKIKQADEIEHILVHKFTRFLTQRAESFFILRRKPIQVGGADASPQGKEAD
;
A
#
# COMPACT_ATOMS: atom_id res chain seq x y z
N MET A 1 -6.09 -36.25 46.58
CA MET A 1 -5.40 -35.17 45.84
C MET A 1 -5.36 -33.95 46.75
N PRO A 2 -4.18 -33.38 47.06
CA PRO A 2 -4.12 -32.14 47.82
C PRO A 2 -4.35 -30.94 46.87
N GLU A 3 -5.09 -29.93 47.35
CA GLU A 3 -5.32 -28.68 46.62
C GLU A 3 -4.03 -27.85 46.47
N PRO A 4 -3.89 -27.05 45.39
CA PRO A 4 -2.74 -26.16 45.21
C PRO A 4 -2.83 -24.96 46.17
N PRO A 5 -1.69 -24.43 46.67
CA PRO A 5 -1.70 -23.31 47.60
C PRO A 5 -2.10 -22.00 46.90
N GLU A 6 -2.93 -21.19 47.58
CA GLU A 6 -3.34 -19.87 47.08
C GLU A 6 -2.19 -18.84 47.08
N PRO A 7 -2.15 -17.91 46.11
CA PRO A 7 -1.11 -16.89 46.04
C PRO A 7 -1.32 -15.81 47.12
N HIS A 8 -0.38 -15.73 48.05
CA HIS A 8 -0.33 -14.70 49.09
C HIS A 8 0.13 -13.35 48.51
N TYR A 9 -0.82 -12.44 48.28
CA TYR A 9 -0.53 -11.08 47.83
C TYR A 9 -0.03 -10.20 48.99
N ASP A 10 1.18 -9.66 48.84
CA ASP A 10 1.80 -8.70 49.76
C ASP A 10 1.10 -7.32 49.66
N LYS A 11 0.51 -6.86 50.77
CA LYS A 11 -0.39 -5.68 50.84
C LYS A 11 0.32 -4.35 51.15
N HIS A 12 1.65 -4.26 51.03
CA HIS A 12 2.38 -3.03 51.35
C HIS A 12 3.38 -2.55 50.29
N ARG A 13 2.93 -2.39 49.04
CA ARG A 13 3.65 -1.56 48.06
C ARG A 13 2.75 -0.47 47.46
N GLN A 14 2.51 0.57 48.26
CA GLN A 14 2.06 1.87 47.77
C GLN A 14 3.23 2.58 47.10
N LEU A 15 3.17 2.79 45.79
CA LEU A 15 3.89 3.90 45.14
C LEU A 15 3.05 4.48 44.01
N ALA A 16 2.49 5.65 44.33
CA ALA A 16 2.08 6.77 43.49
C ALA A 16 1.70 6.51 42.02
N ALA A 17 0.41 6.72 41.72
CA ALA A 17 -0.04 7.05 40.37
C ALA A 17 0.53 8.42 39.94
N PRO A 18 1.21 8.55 38.79
CA PRO A 18 1.44 9.85 38.20
C PRO A 18 0.22 10.27 37.39
N THR A 19 -0.55 11.13 38.03
CA THR A 19 -1.32 12.23 37.48
C THR A 19 -0.66 12.85 36.23
N THR A 20 -1.43 12.93 35.15
CA THR A 20 -1.39 13.96 34.09
C THR A 20 -0.08 14.17 33.31
N GLN A 21 -0.10 13.83 32.03
CA GLN A 21 0.10 14.81 30.94
C GLN A 21 -0.19 14.17 29.58
N LEU A 22 -1.40 14.42 29.07
CA LEU A 22 -1.61 14.46 27.62
C LEU A 22 -0.63 15.49 27.05
N LEU A 23 0.42 15.04 26.39
CA LEU A 23 1.22 15.88 25.50
C LEU A 23 0.33 16.24 24.30
N ARG A 24 -0.55 17.24 24.50
CA ARG A 24 -1.00 18.10 23.41
C ARG A 24 0.26 18.74 22.86
N THR A 25 0.74 18.23 21.73
CA THR A 25 1.67 18.98 20.89
C THR A 25 0.88 20.15 20.29
N THR A 26 0.69 21.22 21.08
CA THR A 26 0.32 22.51 20.55
C THR A 26 1.52 23.02 19.77
N TYR A 27 1.52 22.82 18.46
CA TYR A 27 2.42 23.53 17.55
C TYR A 27 2.02 25.01 17.57
N THR A 28 2.65 25.80 18.44
CA THR A 28 2.61 27.26 18.34
C THR A 28 3.55 27.68 17.22
N PHE A 29 3.02 27.73 16.00
CA PHE A 29 3.70 28.34 14.86
C PHE A 29 3.77 29.86 15.09
N ARG A 30 4.89 30.33 15.63
CA ARG A 30 5.20 31.76 15.71
C ARG A 30 5.56 32.22 14.29
N ARG A 31 4.64 32.95 13.63
CA ARG A 31 4.88 33.57 12.32
C ARG A 31 5.91 34.69 12.48
N SER A 32 7.19 34.36 12.23
CA SER A 32 8.24 35.36 12.06
C SER A 32 8.10 36.00 10.68
N SER A 33 7.96 37.33 10.67
CA SER A 33 8.37 38.28 9.62
C SER A 33 8.20 37.85 8.16
N ASN A 34 7.15 38.43 7.53
CA ASN A 34 6.86 38.52 6.09
C ASN A 34 7.96 38.04 5.11
N PRO A 35 7.74 36.91 4.40
CA PRO A 35 8.49 36.64 3.18
C PRO A 35 7.94 37.55 2.07
N THR A 36 8.86 38.17 1.34
CA THR A 36 8.58 39.10 0.24
C THR A 36 7.72 38.40 -0.83
N PHE A 37 6.84 39.18 -1.46
CA PHE A 37 5.79 38.77 -2.41
C PHE A 37 6.27 37.88 -3.58
N ARG A 38 7.58 37.77 -3.84
CA ARG A 38 8.16 36.95 -4.91
C ARG A 38 8.51 35.50 -4.50
N GLU A 39 8.52 35.14 -3.22
CA GLU A 39 8.79 33.76 -2.76
C GLU A 39 7.54 32.88 -2.57
N GLN A 40 6.33 33.47 -2.70
CA GLN A 40 5.09 32.78 -2.34
C GLN A 40 4.66 31.69 -3.34
N HIS A 41 5.09 31.79 -4.61
CA HIS A 41 4.65 30.88 -5.66
C HIS A 41 5.36 29.50 -5.64
N GLY A 42 6.59 29.41 -5.13
CA GLY A 42 7.31 28.14 -5.00
C GLY A 42 6.86 27.29 -3.80
N MET A 43 6.56 27.96 -2.68
CA MET A 43 6.13 27.29 -1.44
C MET A 43 4.69 26.75 -1.55
N GLU A 44 3.80 27.41 -2.29
CA GLU A 44 2.42 26.96 -2.45
C GLU A 44 2.32 25.62 -3.20
N LEU A 45 3.17 25.40 -4.20
CA LEU A 45 3.21 24.15 -4.97
C LEU A 45 3.73 22.97 -4.13
N LEU A 46 4.75 23.21 -3.30
CA LEU A 46 5.34 22.22 -2.40
C LEU A 46 4.38 21.86 -1.25
N ILE A 47 3.60 22.84 -0.76
CA ILE A 47 2.51 22.65 0.20
C ILE A 47 1.34 21.85 -0.44
N LYS A 48 0.98 22.10 -1.71
CA LYS A 48 -0.06 21.33 -2.41
C LYS A 48 0.33 19.86 -2.63
N ILE A 49 1.57 19.58 -3.04
CA ILE A 49 2.08 18.21 -3.23
C ILE A 49 2.13 17.45 -1.88
N SER A 50 2.53 18.11 -0.79
CA SER A 50 2.53 17.48 0.54
C SER A 50 1.11 17.30 1.13
N GLN A 51 0.17 18.21 0.82
CA GLN A 51 -1.22 18.11 1.30
C GLN A 51 -1.98 16.92 0.72
N SER A 52 -1.77 16.55 -0.55
CA SER A 52 -2.56 15.47 -1.18
C SER A 52 -1.92 14.08 -1.08
N LEU A 53 -0.60 13.98 -0.83
CA LEU A 53 0.10 12.69 -0.75
C LEU A 53 -0.29 11.90 0.50
N ARG A 54 -0.32 12.54 1.66
CA ARG A 54 -0.70 11.91 2.92
C ARG A 54 -2.11 11.29 2.89
N PRO A 55 -3.17 12.02 2.48
CA PRO A 55 -4.51 11.43 2.40
C PRO A 55 -4.60 10.33 1.33
N TYR A 56 -3.87 10.46 0.20
CA TYR A 56 -3.80 9.39 -0.80
C TYR A 56 -3.21 8.09 -0.22
N LEU A 57 -2.04 8.16 0.44
CA LEU A 57 -1.41 7.00 1.05
C LEU A 57 -2.25 6.41 2.19
N GLN A 58 -2.94 7.26 2.96
CA GLN A 58 -3.87 6.80 3.99
C GLN A 58 -5.06 6.05 3.40
N CYS A 59 -5.64 6.55 2.31
CA CYS A 59 -6.71 5.87 1.58
C CYS A 59 -6.22 4.52 1.04
N VAL A 60 -5.09 4.49 0.33
CA VAL A 60 -4.49 3.24 -0.18
C VAL A 60 -4.25 2.24 0.96
N ARG A 61 -3.71 2.68 2.10
CA ARG A 61 -3.49 1.80 3.25
C ARG A 61 -4.80 1.23 3.77
N SER A 62 -5.82 2.06 4.01
CA SER A 62 -7.13 1.61 4.50
C SER A 62 -7.80 0.65 3.52
N SER A 63 -7.73 0.94 2.21
CA SER A 63 -8.25 0.07 1.17
C SER A 63 -7.53 -1.28 1.11
N LEU A 64 -6.21 -1.30 1.25
CA LEU A 64 -5.43 -2.53 1.29
C LEU A 64 -5.71 -3.35 2.56
N THR A 65 -5.88 -2.70 3.72
CA THR A 65 -6.28 -3.39 4.95
C THR A 65 -7.61 -4.10 4.79
N ALA A 66 -8.58 -3.48 4.11
CA ALA A 66 -9.86 -4.12 3.82
C ALA A 66 -9.76 -5.23 2.75
N ALA A 67 -8.94 -5.02 1.71
CA ALA A 67 -8.77 -5.99 0.62
C ALA A 67 -7.98 -7.25 1.04
N LEU A 68 -7.06 -7.13 2.00
CA LEU A 68 -6.19 -8.21 2.46
C LEU A 68 -6.87 -9.16 3.49
N CYS A 69 -8.19 -9.12 3.61
CA CYS A 69 -8.99 -10.07 4.39
C CYS A 69 -9.16 -11.40 3.65
N LEU A 70 -8.04 -12.07 3.37
CA LEU A 70 -7.97 -13.29 2.57
C LEU A 70 -8.31 -14.54 3.39
N SER A 71 -8.96 -15.50 2.76
CA SER A 71 -9.24 -16.83 3.29
C SER A 71 -8.74 -17.90 2.34
N ASN A 72 -8.32 -19.05 2.88
CA ASN A 72 -7.96 -20.18 2.04
C ASN A 72 -9.20 -20.68 1.29
N PHE A 73 -9.10 -20.79 -0.04
CA PHE A 73 -10.17 -21.22 -0.93
C PHE A 73 -9.59 -22.14 -2.00
N ALA A 74 -10.10 -23.37 -2.10
CA ALA A 74 -9.68 -24.33 -3.10
C ALA A 74 -10.26 -23.96 -4.47
N SER A 75 -9.52 -24.23 -5.55
CA SER A 75 -10.01 -23.94 -6.89
C SER A 75 -11.25 -24.78 -7.21
N GLN A 76 -12.31 -24.14 -7.70
CA GLN A 76 -13.55 -24.82 -8.06
C GLN A 76 -13.44 -25.58 -9.39
N THR A 77 -12.58 -25.10 -10.30
CA THR A 77 -12.38 -25.68 -11.63
C THR A 77 -11.24 -26.70 -11.69
N SER A 78 -10.30 -26.66 -10.75
CA SER A 78 -9.13 -27.55 -10.74
C SER A 78 -9.09 -28.35 -9.45
N GLU A 79 -9.36 -29.65 -9.56
CA GLU A 79 -9.39 -30.55 -8.40
C GLU A 79 -8.04 -30.56 -7.68
N ARG A 80 -8.04 -30.46 -6.34
CA ARG A 80 -6.84 -30.53 -5.48
C ARG A 80 -5.79 -29.43 -5.73
N HIS A 81 -6.14 -28.37 -6.45
CA HIS A 81 -5.27 -27.21 -6.65
C HIS A 81 -5.75 -25.99 -5.86
N ASN A 82 -4.79 -25.22 -5.35
CA ASN A 82 -5.03 -23.90 -4.79
C ASN A 82 -4.37 -22.88 -5.71
N VAL A 83 -5.19 -22.12 -6.43
CA VAL A 83 -4.76 -21.13 -7.41
C VAL A 83 -5.26 -19.77 -6.95
N PRO A 84 -4.47 -18.69 -7.10
CA PRO A 84 -4.98 -17.35 -6.85
C PRO A 84 -6.15 -17.04 -7.80
N GLU A 85 -7.37 -16.95 -7.25
CA GLU A 85 -8.60 -16.80 -8.05
C GLU A 85 -8.59 -15.52 -8.89
N ILE A 86 -7.91 -14.45 -8.41
CA ILE A 86 -7.77 -13.20 -9.19
C ILE A 86 -6.95 -13.35 -10.47
N GLU A 87 -6.09 -14.37 -10.56
CA GLU A 87 -5.31 -14.68 -11.75
C GLU A 87 -6.04 -15.69 -12.65
N ALA A 88 -6.73 -16.66 -12.06
CA ALA A 88 -7.50 -17.67 -12.81
C ALA A 88 -8.75 -17.07 -13.49
N LYS A 89 -9.48 -16.20 -12.79
CA LYS A 89 -10.73 -15.57 -13.25
C LYS A 89 -11.79 -16.56 -13.77
N THR A 90 -11.74 -17.81 -13.33
CA THR A 90 -12.70 -18.86 -13.72
C THR A 90 -13.99 -18.79 -12.93
N SER A 91 -13.91 -18.33 -11.68
CA SER A 91 -15.00 -18.31 -10.71
C SER A 91 -15.38 -16.84 -10.40
N PRO A 92 -16.32 -16.21 -11.14
CA PRO A 92 -16.64 -14.80 -10.97
C PRO A 92 -17.21 -14.45 -9.58
N GLU A 93 -17.86 -15.39 -8.91
CA GLU A 93 -18.49 -15.23 -7.59
C GLU A 93 -17.48 -15.04 -6.44
N VAL A 94 -16.22 -15.40 -6.65
CA VAL A 94 -15.14 -15.17 -5.67
C VAL A 94 -14.27 -13.97 -6.01
N LEU A 95 -14.57 -13.28 -7.12
CA LEU A 95 -13.93 -12.02 -7.49
C LEU A 95 -14.70 -10.86 -6.85
N LEU A 96 -13.97 -9.94 -6.23
CA LEU A 96 -14.54 -8.74 -5.65
C LEU A 96 -14.41 -7.57 -6.63
N ASN A 97 -15.16 -6.50 -6.36
CA ASN A 97 -15.14 -5.30 -7.19
C ASN A 97 -13.74 -4.65 -7.19
N PRO A 98 -13.13 -4.43 -8.36
CA PRO A 98 -11.88 -3.68 -8.45
C PRO A 98 -12.04 -2.26 -7.92
N LEU A 99 -11.04 -1.80 -7.16
CA LEU A 99 -10.97 -0.45 -6.61
C LEU A 99 -9.78 0.29 -7.21
N THR A 100 -10.00 1.52 -7.67
CA THR A 100 -8.90 2.42 -8.08
C THR A 100 -8.83 3.60 -7.14
N VAL A 101 -7.68 3.80 -6.50
CA VAL A 101 -7.37 4.99 -5.72
C VAL A 101 -6.39 5.82 -6.55
N ALA A 102 -6.77 7.04 -6.93
CA ALA A 102 -5.94 7.91 -7.75
C ALA A 102 -5.68 9.24 -7.03
N ARG A 103 -4.44 9.71 -7.08
CA ARG A 103 -4.07 11.05 -6.65
C ARG A 103 -4.12 12.05 -7.81
N ASN A 104 -3.73 11.59 -8.98
CA ASN A 104 -3.79 12.30 -10.26
C ASN A 104 -3.85 11.26 -11.40
N GLU A 105 -3.97 11.70 -12.64
CA GLU A 105 -4.05 10.81 -13.82
C GLU A 105 -2.82 9.90 -13.99
N ASN A 106 -1.67 10.35 -13.48
CA ASN A 106 -0.37 9.72 -13.60
C ASN A 106 0.07 8.94 -12.34
N GLU A 107 -0.72 8.97 -11.27
CA GLU A 107 -0.40 8.35 -9.98
C GLU A 107 -1.66 7.70 -9.41
N ARG A 108 -1.74 6.38 -9.52
CA ARG A 108 -2.90 5.59 -9.11
C ARG A 108 -2.50 4.19 -8.66
N VAL A 109 -3.30 3.60 -7.77
CA VAL A 109 -3.24 2.19 -7.41
C VAL A 109 -4.55 1.53 -7.80
N LEU A 110 -4.46 0.46 -8.60
CA LEU A 110 -5.55 -0.46 -8.89
C LEU A 110 -5.41 -1.67 -7.95
N ILE A 111 -6.47 -1.95 -7.20
CA ILE A 111 -6.59 -3.06 -6.27
C ILE A 111 -7.68 -3.96 -6.82
N GLU A 112 -7.33 -5.20 -7.14
CA GLU A 112 -8.26 -6.22 -7.62
C GLU A 112 -8.30 -7.34 -6.58
N PRO A 113 -9.29 -7.37 -5.69
CA PRO A 113 -9.37 -8.36 -4.63
C PRO A 113 -10.15 -9.61 -5.07
N SER A 114 -9.83 -10.74 -4.46
CA SER A 114 -10.60 -11.99 -4.51
C SER A 114 -10.60 -12.64 -3.12
N ILE A 115 -11.28 -13.77 -2.98
CA ILE A 115 -11.37 -14.47 -1.69
C ILE A 115 -10.02 -14.93 -1.12
N ASN A 116 -9.09 -15.40 -1.96
CA ASN A 116 -7.83 -16.02 -1.54
C ASN A 116 -6.56 -15.27 -1.97
N SER A 117 -6.71 -14.22 -2.78
CA SER A 117 -5.60 -13.45 -3.32
C SER A 117 -6.01 -12.02 -3.68
N VAL A 118 -5.05 -11.09 -3.63
CA VAL A 118 -5.25 -9.70 -4.08
C VAL A 118 -4.17 -9.37 -5.10
N ARG A 119 -4.57 -8.75 -6.21
CA ARG A 119 -3.65 -8.18 -7.19
C ARG A 119 -3.59 -6.66 -7.02
N ILE A 120 -2.38 -6.12 -6.94
CA ILE A 120 -2.13 -4.69 -6.75
C ILE A 120 -1.27 -4.20 -7.90
N SER A 121 -1.73 -3.14 -8.57
CA SER A 121 -0.99 -2.47 -9.64
C SER A 121 -0.79 -1.01 -9.30
N ILE A 122 0.46 -0.55 -9.33
CA ILE A 122 0.84 0.80 -8.93
C ILE A 122 1.36 1.53 -10.17
N LYS A 123 0.71 2.64 -10.53
CA LYS A 123 1.23 3.61 -11.50
C LYS A 123 1.98 4.69 -10.73
N ILE A 124 3.27 4.81 -11.03
CA ILE A 124 4.16 5.80 -10.43
C ILE A 124 4.23 7.01 -11.38
N LYS A 125 4.12 8.22 -10.83
CA LYS A 125 4.29 9.46 -11.60
C LYS A 125 5.71 9.50 -12.19
N GLN A 126 5.80 9.81 -13.48
CA GLN A 126 7.06 10.03 -14.19
C GLN A 126 7.00 11.42 -14.83
N ALA A 127 7.90 12.32 -14.44
CA ALA A 127 7.95 13.68 -14.92
C ALA A 127 8.71 13.80 -16.25
N ASP A 128 9.76 12.99 -16.42
CA ASP A 128 10.70 13.08 -17.55
C ASP A 128 11.10 11.70 -18.09
N GLU A 129 11.70 11.67 -19.28
CA GLU A 129 12.22 10.43 -19.91
C GLU A 129 13.25 9.71 -19.05
N ILE A 130 14.08 10.46 -18.32
CA ILE A 130 15.06 9.88 -17.38
C ILE A 130 14.34 9.10 -16.28
N GLU A 131 13.28 9.66 -15.69
CA GLU A 131 12.49 8.96 -14.67
C GLU A 131 11.78 7.73 -15.24
N HIS A 132 11.26 7.81 -16.47
CA HIS A 132 10.70 6.65 -17.16
C HIS A 132 11.74 5.51 -17.29
N ILE A 133 12.96 5.82 -17.72
CA ILE A 133 14.06 4.83 -17.81
C ILE A 133 14.42 4.29 -16.43
N LEU A 134 14.51 5.14 -15.40
CA LEU A 134 14.84 4.73 -14.04
C LEU A 134 13.77 3.80 -13.46
N VAL A 135 12.50 4.14 -13.58
CA VAL A 135 11.38 3.30 -13.13
C VAL A 135 11.41 1.97 -13.89
N HIS A 136 11.58 1.99 -15.21
CA HIS A 136 11.64 0.76 -16.00
C HIS A 136 12.80 -0.16 -15.57
N LYS A 137 14.01 0.40 -15.38
CA LYS A 137 15.17 -0.38 -14.92
C LYS A 137 14.99 -0.89 -13.49
N PHE A 138 14.45 -0.06 -12.59
CA PHE A 138 14.21 -0.42 -11.20
C PHE A 138 13.16 -1.51 -11.07
N THR A 139 12.02 -1.38 -11.76
CA THR A 139 10.98 -2.42 -11.80
C THR A 139 11.53 -3.72 -12.39
N ARG A 140 12.30 -3.66 -13.48
CA ARG A 140 12.96 -4.85 -14.07
C ARG A 140 13.93 -5.51 -13.10
N PHE A 141 14.69 -4.72 -12.34
CA PHE A 141 15.61 -5.23 -11.33
C PHE A 141 14.88 -5.96 -10.19
N LEU A 142 13.74 -5.42 -9.74
CA LEU A 142 12.90 -6.05 -8.71
C LEU A 142 12.25 -7.35 -9.22
N THR A 143 11.72 -7.37 -10.44
CA THR A 143 11.08 -8.57 -11.00
C THR A 143 12.05 -9.71 -11.28
N GLN A 144 13.31 -9.41 -11.64
CA GLN A 144 14.38 -10.41 -11.74
C GLN A 144 14.67 -11.11 -10.40
N ARG A 145 14.34 -10.47 -9.27
CA ARG A 145 14.51 -11.01 -7.91
C ARG A 145 13.19 -11.43 -7.27
N ALA A 146 12.13 -11.59 -8.06
CA ALA A 146 10.81 -11.98 -7.56
C ALA A 146 10.81 -13.37 -6.88
N GLU A 147 11.82 -14.21 -7.10
CA GLU A 147 11.99 -15.46 -6.35
C GLU A 147 12.29 -15.21 -4.86
N SER A 148 13.04 -14.16 -4.55
CA SER A 148 13.29 -13.73 -3.16
C SER A 148 12.13 -12.88 -2.61
N PHE A 149 11.38 -12.22 -3.48
CA PHE A 149 10.20 -11.42 -3.14
C PHE A 149 8.92 -12.11 -3.62
N PHE A 150 8.44 -13.10 -2.87
CA PHE A 150 7.29 -13.96 -3.22
C PHE A 150 5.94 -13.22 -3.45
N ILE A 151 5.89 -11.92 -3.18
CA ILE A 151 4.73 -11.05 -3.44
C ILE A 151 4.79 -10.34 -4.81
N LEU A 152 5.94 -10.35 -5.48
CA LEU A 152 6.13 -9.67 -6.75
C LEU A 152 5.75 -10.57 -7.93
N ARG A 153 4.98 -10.02 -8.86
CA ARG A 153 4.68 -10.70 -10.12
C ARG A 153 5.88 -10.58 -11.06
N ARG A 154 6.24 -11.68 -11.72
CA ARG A 154 7.32 -11.72 -12.70
C ARG A 154 7.02 -10.89 -13.95
N LYS A 155 5.73 -10.78 -14.32
CA LYS A 155 5.24 -9.96 -15.43
C LYS A 155 4.21 -8.94 -14.91
N PRO A 156 4.32 -7.64 -15.25
CA PRO A 156 3.28 -6.66 -14.94
C PRO A 156 1.99 -7.00 -15.71
N ILE A 157 0.83 -6.58 -15.18
CA ILE A 157 -0.41 -6.63 -15.96
C ILE A 157 -0.55 -5.41 -16.86
N GLN A 158 -1.17 -5.64 -18.03
CA GLN A 158 -1.67 -4.56 -18.86
C GLN A 158 -2.92 -3.97 -18.19
N VAL A 159 -2.75 -2.87 -17.46
CA VAL A 159 -3.88 -2.06 -17.00
C VAL A 159 -4.34 -1.25 -18.20
N GLY A 160 -5.59 -1.42 -18.65
CA GLY A 160 -6.12 -0.76 -19.85
C GLY A 160 -5.73 0.72 -19.93
N GLY A 161 -5.01 1.09 -20.98
CA GLY A 161 -4.54 2.45 -21.27
C GLY A 161 -3.08 2.73 -20.89
N ALA A 162 -2.19 2.41 -21.84
CA ALA A 162 -0.79 2.84 -21.99
C ALA A 162 0.20 2.45 -20.86
N ASP A 163 1.37 1.98 -21.30
CA ASP A 163 2.60 1.80 -20.51
C ASP A 163 2.75 0.49 -19.72
N ALA A 164 2.66 -0.63 -20.42
CA ALA A 164 3.49 -1.82 -20.16
C ALA A 164 3.47 -2.78 -21.36
N SER A 165 4.12 -2.38 -22.47
CA SER A 165 4.54 -3.33 -23.49
C SER A 165 6.06 -3.49 -23.41
N PRO A 166 6.59 -4.61 -22.92
CA PRO A 166 7.76 -5.20 -23.53
C PRO A 166 7.23 -6.13 -24.63
N GLN A 167 6.98 -5.58 -25.83
CA GLN A 167 6.94 -6.41 -27.03
C GLN A 167 8.39 -6.82 -27.34
N GLY A 168 8.88 -7.83 -26.61
CA GLY A 168 9.89 -8.72 -27.15
C GLY A 168 9.17 -9.69 -28.06
N LYS A 169 9.07 -9.34 -29.35
CA LYS A 169 8.89 -10.35 -30.39
C LYS A 169 10.17 -11.20 -30.36
N GLU A 170 10.08 -12.44 -29.91
CA GLU A 170 10.98 -13.48 -30.40
C GLU A 170 10.74 -13.55 -31.91
N ALA A 171 11.73 -13.11 -32.66
CA ALA A 171 11.87 -13.37 -34.08
C ALA A 171 13.17 -14.17 -34.23
N ASP A 172 12.99 -15.38 -34.74
CA ASP A 172 13.95 -16.45 -35.06
C ASP A 172 14.80 -17.08 -33.94
#